data_AF-X6MQN5-F1
#
_entry.id   AF-X6MQN5-F1
#
_cell.length_a   1.000
_cell.length_b   1.000
_cell.length_c   1.000
_cell.angle_alpha   90.00
_cell.angle_beta   90.00
_cell.angle_gamma   90.00
#
_symmetry.space_group_name_H-M   'P 1'
#
loop_
_entity.id
_entity.type
_entity.pdbx_description
1 polymer ?
#
loop_
_entity_poly.entity_id
_entity_poly.type
_entity_poly.pdbx_seq_one_letter_code
_entity_poly.pdbx_strand_id
1 'polypeptide(L)'
;MNIIEGIIKILEVIGRLSEVHEELKNNSQQRNIIEILLRFLRSHISSDLNGHAFRCLAQLISQPDTSLADRLWTRLEDEQTLFTWRQNNEPIDKGIELDFLEKYQTEERTRCPATVGFCYLLSALLRTTKLPHELGLARRGQKPPGIHLHMEYVSKLLLRNWPKRNFDDFHEKWELAGLCLEIFEIVLEKENPLEFRPMPSTINNFGYFIFIIFF
;
A
#
# COMPACT_ATOMS: atom_id res chain seq x y z
N MET A 1 -15.82 -4.22 -25.56
CA MET A 1 -14.97 -4.44 -24.37
C MET A 1 -13.56 -4.00 -24.74
N ASN A 2 -13.05 -2.95 -24.10
CA ASN A 2 -11.66 -2.53 -24.31
C ASN A 2 -10.73 -3.58 -23.64
N ILE A 3 -9.51 -3.77 -24.18
CA ILE A 3 -8.50 -4.68 -23.62
C ILE A 3 -8.28 -4.40 -22.13
N ILE A 4 -8.21 -3.12 -21.75
CA ILE A 4 -8.05 -2.69 -20.34
C ILE A 4 -9.20 -3.21 -19.46
N GLU A 5 -10.44 -3.04 -19.92
CA GLU A 5 -11.63 -3.50 -19.21
C GLU A 5 -11.66 -5.03 -19.08
N GLY A 6 -11.19 -5.75 -20.10
CA GLY A 6 -11.03 -7.20 -20.05
C GLY A 6 -9.99 -7.63 -19.01
N ILE A 7 -8.84 -6.96 -18.94
CA ILE A 7 -7.80 -7.23 -17.95
C ILE A 7 -8.32 -6.96 -16.54
N ILE A 8 -9.02 -5.84 -16.32
CA ILE A 8 -9.63 -5.51 -15.02
C ILE A 8 -10.54 -6.64 -14.54
N LYS A 9 -11.45 -7.12 -15.40
CA LYS A 9 -12.37 -8.23 -15.06
C LYS A 9 -11.60 -9.51 -14.73
N ILE A 10 -10.52 -9.80 -15.44
CA ILE A 10 -9.66 -10.95 -15.16
C ILE A 10 -9.02 -10.81 -13.77
N LEU A 11 -8.47 -9.63 -13.42
CA LEU A 11 -7.88 -9.37 -12.11
C LEU A 11 -8.89 -9.54 -10.96
N GLU A 12 -10.13 -9.04 -11.14
CA GLU A 12 -11.20 -9.18 -10.16
C GLU A 12 -11.63 -10.62 -9.92
N VAL A 13 -11.56 -11.46 -10.95
CA VAL A 13 -11.88 -12.89 -10.87
C VAL A 13 -10.71 -13.65 -10.23
N ILE A 14 -9.47 -13.43 -10.69
CA ILE A 14 -8.27 -14.12 -10.17
C ILE A 14 -8.18 -14.04 -8.66
N GLY A 15 -8.37 -12.84 -8.09
CA GLY A 15 -8.29 -12.65 -6.64
C GLY A 15 -9.35 -13.40 -5.83
N ARG A 16 -10.42 -13.91 -6.46
CA ARG A 16 -11.52 -14.62 -5.78
C ARG A 16 -11.58 -16.11 -6.08
N LEU A 17 -10.82 -16.60 -7.07
CA LEU A 17 -10.87 -18.01 -7.47
C LEU A 17 -10.11 -18.88 -6.46
N SER A 18 -10.81 -19.80 -5.82
CA SER A 18 -10.22 -20.78 -4.87
C SER A 18 -9.09 -21.59 -5.49
N GLU A 19 -9.22 -21.93 -6.76
CA GLU A 19 -8.27 -22.72 -7.54
C GLU A 19 -6.92 -22.00 -7.64
N VAL A 20 -6.93 -20.68 -7.85
CA VAL A 20 -5.70 -19.86 -7.88
C VAL A 20 -5.03 -19.85 -6.51
N HIS A 21 -5.79 -19.77 -5.43
CA HIS A 21 -5.23 -19.77 -4.07
C HIS A 21 -4.60 -21.12 -3.73
N GLU A 22 -5.28 -22.22 -4.03
CA GLU A 22 -4.73 -23.57 -3.84
C GLU A 22 -3.49 -23.80 -4.70
N GLU A 23 -3.48 -23.29 -5.92
CA GLU A 23 -2.34 -23.38 -6.83
C GLU A 23 -1.13 -22.60 -6.31
N LEU A 24 -1.33 -21.37 -5.84
CA LEU A 24 -0.27 -20.54 -5.23
C LEU A 24 0.32 -21.18 -3.96
N LYS A 25 -0.48 -21.94 -3.22
CA LYS A 25 -0.04 -22.67 -2.01
C LYS A 25 0.77 -23.91 -2.36
N ASN A 26 0.28 -24.71 -3.30
CA ASN A 26 0.82 -26.04 -3.59
C ASN A 26 2.02 -26.01 -4.55
N ASN A 27 2.18 -24.95 -5.35
CA ASN A 27 3.15 -24.93 -6.43
C ASN A 27 4.12 -23.74 -6.31
N SER A 28 5.31 -24.01 -5.78
CA SER A 28 6.36 -22.99 -5.58
C SER A 28 6.82 -22.31 -6.88
N GLN A 29 6.58 -22.93 -8.05
CA GLN A 29 6.91 -22.38 -9.37
C GLN A 29 5.81 -21.48 -9.97
N GLN A 30 4.54 -21.56 -9.52
CA GLN A 30 3.44 -20.73 -10.01
C GLN A 30 3.26 -19.38 -9.29
N ARG A 31 4.26 -19.01 -8.48
CA ARG A 31 4.52 -17.63 -8.03
C ARG A 31 4.60 -16.60 -9.18
N ASN A 32 4.59 -17.07 -10.43
CA ASN A 32 4.46 -16.28 -11.64
C ASN A 32 3.32 -15.25 -11.61
N ILE A 33 2.13 -15.56 -11.04
CA ILE A 33 1.04 -14.56 -11.01
C ILE A 33 1.41 -13.35 -10.16
N ILE A 34 1.98 -13.56 -8.96
CA ILE A 34 2.42 -12.46 -8.09
C ILE A 34 3.53 -11.65 -8.77
N GLU A 35 4.51 -12.32 -9.37
CA GLU A 35 5.60 -11.67 -10.11
C GLU A 35 5.07 -10.89 -11.33
N ILE A 36 4.08 -11.41 -12.06
CA ILE A 36 3.40 -10.71 -13.16
C ILE A 36 2.70 -9.47 -12.63
N LEU A 37 1.94 -9.57 -11.54
CA LEU A 37 1.23 -8.43 -10.94
C LEU A 37 2.21 -7.36 -10.44
N LEU A 38 3.32 -7.74 -9.81
CA LEU A 38 4.36 -6.79 -9.40
C LEU A 38 5.03 -6.11 -10.59
N ARG A 39 5.35 -6.86 -11.66
CA ARG A 39 5.86 -6.28 -12.91
C ARG A 39 4.85 -5.37 -13.58
N PHE A 40 3.57 -5.69 -13.48
CA PHE A 40 2.49 -4.88 -14.00
C PHE A 40 2.38 -3.55 -13.25
N LEU A 41 2.51 -3.56 -11.91
CA LEU A 41 2.53 -2.34 -11.10
C LEU A 41 3.69 -1.39 -11.45
N ARG A 42 4.79 -1.92 -11.99
CA ARG A 42 5.93 -1.13 -12.48
C ARG A 42 5.76 -0.60 -13.90
N SER A 43 4.88 -1.22 -14.67
CA SER A 43 4.56 -0.71 -15.99
C SER A 43 3.70 0.54 -15.81
N HIS A 44 4.08 1.66 -16.44
CA HIS A 44 3.35 2.94 -16.38
C HIS A 44 2.01 2.86 -17.15
N ILE A 45 1.25 1.79 -16.93
CA ILE A 45 -0.06 1.50 -17.50
C ILE A 45 -1.07 2.10 -16.51
N SER A 46 -2.18 2.65 -17.00
CA SER A 46 -3.15 3.48 -16.27
C SER A 46 -3.33 3.20 -14.76
N SER A 47 -3.51 4.26 -13.98
CA SER A 47 -3.85 4.19 -12.55
C SER A 47 -4.98 3.20 -12.21
N ASP A 48 -6.02 3.11 -13.06
CA ASP A 48 -7.12 2.15 -12.86
C ASP A 48 -6.62 0.71 -12.78
N LEU A 49 -5.78 0.30 -13.73
CA LEU A 49 -5.19 -1.04 -13.79
C LEU A 49 -4.29 -1.34 -12.60
N ASN A 50 -3.49 -0.38 -12.15
CA ASN A 50 -2.69 -0.52 -10.92
C ASN A 50 -3.58 -0.70 -9.69
N GLY A 51 -4.68 0.05 -9.60
CA GLY A 51 -5.67 -0.11 -8.53
C GLY A 51 -6.25 -1.52 -8.46
N HIS A 52 -6.65 -2.08 -9.60
CA HIS A 52 -7.16 -3.45 -9.66
C HIS A 52 -6.08 -4.51 -9.39
N ALA A 53 -4.85 -4.29 -9.84
CA ALA A 53 -3.74 -5.21 -9.55
C ALA A 53 -3.41 -5.25 -8.05
N PHE A 54 -3.39 -4.10 -7.37
CA PHE A 54 -3.22 -4.05 -5.92
C PHE A 54 -4.36 -4.75 -5.17
N ARG A 55 -5.62 -4.53 -5.58
CA ARG A 55 -6.78 -5.23 -4.99
C ARG A 55 -6.72 -6.74 -5.22
N CYS A 56 -6.30 -7.17 -6.39
CA CYS A 56 -6.10 -8.60 -6.68
C CYS A 56 -5.03 -9.18 -5.74
N LEU A 57 -3.88 -8.52 -5.58
CA LEU A 57 -2.86 -8.94 -4.62
C LEU A 57 -3.41 -9.01 -3.19
N ALA A 58 -4.17 -8.00 -2.76
CA ALA A 58 -4.79 -7.95 -1.43
C ALA A 58 -5.69 -9.17 -1.18
N GLN A 59 -6.51 -9.54 -2.16
CA GLN A 59 -7.40 -10.70 -2.06
C GLN A 59 -6.61 -12.02 -2.00
N LEU A 60 -5.58 -12.18 -2.83
CA LEU A 60 -4.73 -13.37 -2.86
C LEU A 60 -4.03 -13.63 -1.52
N ILE A 61 -3.66 -12.58 -0.79
CA ILE A 61 -2.97 -12.69 0.52
C ILE A 61 -3.90 -12.67 1.73
N SER A 62 -5.21 -12.46 1.53
CA SER A 62 -6.18 -12.41 2.64
C SER A 62 -6.52 -13.80 3.19
N GLN A 63 -5.92 -14.87 2.63
CA GLN A 63 -6.06 -16.24 3.10
C GLN A 63 -5.24 -16.48 4.38
N PRO A 64 -5.60 -17.49 5.21
CA PRO A 64 -4.91 -17.77 6.48
C PRO A 64 -3.43 -18.19 6.34
N ASP A 65 -2.95 -18.49 5.14
CA ASP A 65 -1.54 -18.77 4.89
C ASP A 65 -0.71 -17.48 4.83
N THR A 66 0.04 -17.23 5.91
CA THR A 66 0.86 -16.03 6.06
C THR A 66 2.10 -16.01 5.16
N SER A 67 2.50 -17.16 4.60
CA SER A 67 3.75 -17.29 3.85
C SER A 67 3.76 -16.48 2.55
N LEU A 68 2.60 -16.30 1.92
CA LEU A 68 2.44 -15.47 0.72
C LEU A 68 2.61 -13.99 1.05
N ALA A 69 1.97 -13.53 2.12
CA ALA A 69 2.03 -12.14 2.56
C ALA A 69 3.45 -11.75 3.06
N ASP A 70 4.14 -12.64 3.79
CA ASP A 70 5.52 -12.39 4.24
C ASP A 70 6.48 -12.20 3.05
N ARG A 71 6.35 -13.04 2.02
CA ARG A 71 7.13 -12.89 0.77
C ARG A 71 6.76 -11.62 0.03
N LEU A 72 5.47 -11.27 -0.02
CA LEU A 72 5.00 -10.08 -0.71
C LEU A 72 5.55 -8.80 -0.07
N TRP A 73 5.66 -8.74 1.27
CA TRP A 73 6.36 -7.67 1.97
C TRP A 73 7.78 -7.46 1.45
N THR A 74 8.58 -8.53 1.40
CA THR A 74 9.95 -8.47 0.89
C THR A 74 9.99 -7.99 -0.56
N ARG A 75 9.09 -8.52 -1.41
CA ARG A 75 9.04 -8.15 -2.82
C ARG A 75 8.63 -6.70 -3.07
N LEU A 76 7.64 -6.19 -2.35
CA LEU A 76 7.22 -4.79 -2.49
C LEU A 76 8.35 -3.82 -2.13
N GLU A 77 9.15 -4.18 -1.14
CA GLU A 77 10.34 -3.43 -0.73
C GLU A 77 11.45 -3.51 -1.80
N ASP A 78 11.74 -4.71 -2.33
CA ASP A 78 12.72 -4.92 -3.41
C ASP A 78 12.35 -4.12 -4.66
N GLU A 79 11.07 -4.11 -5.02
CA GLU A 79 10.53 -3.45 -6.22
C GLU A 79 10.25 -1.96 -6.02
N GLN A 80 10.41 -1.42 -4.81
CA GLN A 80 10.11 -0.02 -4.44
C GLN A 80 8.72 0.44 -4.86
N THR A 81 7.70 -0.41 -4.70
CA THR A 81 6.33 -0.11 -5.16
C THR A 81 5.76 1.14 -4.45
N LEU A 82 6.10 1.30 -3.17
CA LEU A 82 6.07 2.58 -2.46
C LEU A 82 7.51 3.12 -2.46
N PHE A 83 7.78 4.23 -3.15
CA PHE A 83 9.09 4.88 -3.10
C PHE A 83 9.24 5.60 -1.76
N THR A 84 9.62 4.86 -0.74
CA THR A 84 9.72 5.37 0.62
C THR A 84 11.00 6.18 0.90
N TRP A 85 11.78 6.52 -0.11
CA TRP A 85 13.01 7.28 0.08
C TRP A 85 13.18 8.32 -1.02
N ARG A 86 13.54 9.53 -0.57
CA ARG A 86 14.05 10.62 -1.37
C ARG A 86 15.42 10.95 -0.83
N GLN A 87 16.46 10.92 -1.66
CA GLN A 87 17.64 11.72 -1.34
C GLN A 87 17.29 13.19 -1.65
N ASN A 88 17.68 14.11 -0.77
CA ASN A 88 17.64 15.58 -0.94
C ASN A 88 17.00 16.10 -2.24
N ASN A 89 15.71 16.49 -2.19
CA ASN A 89 14.99 17.14 -3.30
C ASN A 89 14.86 16.35 -4.62
N GLU A 90 15.04 15.04 -4.62
CA GLU A 90 14.70 14.23 -5.80
C GLU A 90 13.19 14.36 -6.12
N PRO A 91 12.83 14.65 -7.39
CA PRO A 91 11.44 14.78 -7.79
C PRO A 91 10.69 13.46 -7.58
N ILE A 92 9.41 13.54 -7.22
CA ILE A 92 8.53 12.38 -7.31
C ILE A 92 8.43 12.07 -8.80
N ASP A 93 9.14 11.05 -9.26
CA ASP A 93 9.15 10.66 -10.68
C ASP A 93 8.64 9.22 -10.89
N LYS A 94 8.44 8.45 -9.81
CA LYS A 94 8.01 7.03 -9.86
C LYS A 94 7.19 6.60 -8.62
N GLY A 95 6.35 5.59 -8.79
CA GLY A 95 5.62 4.91 -7.70
C GLY A 95 4.20 5.41 -7.42
N ILE A 96 3.58 4.85 -6.37
CA ILE A 96 2.20 5.18 -5.99
C ILE A 96 2.03 6.60 -5.44
N GLU A 97 3.10 7.18 -4.90
CA GLU A 97 3.11 8.58 -4.45
C GLU A 97 2.91 9.55 -5.62
N LEU A 98 3.46 9.22 -6.80
CA LEU A 98 3.34 10.02 -8.01
C LEU A 98 1.88 10.12 -8.45
N ASP A 99 1.17 8.99 -8.48
CA ASP A 99 -0.26 8.96 -8.81
C ASP A 99 -1.06 9.88 -7.88
N PHE A 100 -0.75 9.88 -6.59
CA PHE A 100 -1.41 10.77 -5.65
C PHE A 100 -0.99 12.24 -5.85
N LEU A 101 0.29 12.53 -6.11
CA LEU A 101 0.86 13.88 -6.13
C LEU A 101 0.63 14.64 -7.44
N GLU A 102 0.80 14.01 -8.60
CA GLU A 102 0.51 14.63 -9.91
C GLU A 102 -0.93 15.15 -9.94
N LYS A 103 -1.85 14.32 -9.47
CA LYS A 103 -3.29 14.62 -9.41
C LYS A 103 -3.67 15.65 -8.34
N TYR A 104 -2.82 15.85 -7.32
CA TYR A 104 -3.04 16.93 -6.35
C TYR A 104 -2.68 18.29 -6.94
N GLN A 105 -1.67 18.34 -7.81
CA GLN A 105 -1.14 19.59 -8.36
C GLN A 105 -2.01 20.19 -9.47
N THR A 106 -2.86 19.39 -10.12
CA THR A 106 -3.64 19.84 -11.29
C THR A 106 -4.96 20.54 -10.93
N GLU A 107 -5.38 20.60 -9.66
CA GLU A 107 -6.69 21.11 -9.19
C GLU A 107 -7.94 20.45 -9.81
N GLU A 108 -7.75 19.54 -10.77
CA GLU A 108 -8.78 18.77 -11.46
C GLU A 108 -9.44 17.75 -10.54
N ARG A 109 -10.74 17.51 -10.76
CA ARG A 109 -11.43 16.38 -10.12
C ARG A 109 -10.71 15.10 -10.51
N THR A 110 -10.16 14.39 -9.53
CA THR A 110 -9.34 13.22 -9.84
C THR A 110 -9.74 11.99 -9.05
N ARG A 111 -9.75 10.85 -9.77
CA ARG A 111 -9.79 9.52 -9.18
C ARG A 111 -8.39 9.05 -8.82
N CYS A 112 -8.24 8.30 -7.74
CA CYS A 112 -6.96 7.75 -7.28
C CYS A 112 -7.01 6.23 -7.08
N PRO A 113 -7.41 5.45 -8.11
CA PRO A 113 -7.68 4.02 -7.97
C PRO A 113 -6.44 3.24 -7.55
N ALA A 114 -5.24 3.63 -8.02
CA ALA A 114 -4.00 3.01 -7.60
C ALA A 114 -3.74 3.25 -6.10
N THR A 115 -3.87 4.49 -5.63
CA THR A 115 -3.72 4.83 -4.20
C THR A 115 -4.68 4.04 -3.31
N VAL A 116 -5.96 3.97 -3.70
CA VAL A 116 -6.98 3.21 -2.97
C VAL A 116 -6.64 1.72 -2.98
N GLY A 117 -6.28 1.16 -4.15
CA GLY A 117 -5.87 -0.24 -4.26
C GLY A 117 -4.66 -0.56 -3.39
N PHE A 118 -3.65 0.31 -3.36
CA PHE A 118 -2.48 0.14 -2.49
C PHE A 118 -2.86 0.14 -1.01
N CYS A 119 -3.80 0.98 -0.59
CA CYS A 119 -4.30 0.98 0.79
C CYS A 119 -5.01 -0.34 1.14
N TYR A 120 -5.77 -0.94 0.22
CA TYR A 120 -6.33 -2.28 0.41
C TYR A 120 -5.22 -3.34 0.59
N LEU A 121 -4.20 -3.31 -0.25
CA LEU A 121 -3.07 -4.24 -0.13
C LEU A 121 -2.32 -4.07 1.19
N LEU A 122 -2.07 -2.82 1.58
CA LEU A 122 -1.40 -2.49 2.83
C LEU A 122 -2.21 -2.97 4.03
N SER A 123 -3.52 -2.72 4.06
CA SER A 123 -4.42 -3.24 5.09
C SER A 123 -4.37 -4.77 5.17
N ALA A 124 -4.49 -5.47 4.02
CA ALA A 124 -4.44 -6.93 3.97
C ALA A 124 -3.09 -7.50 4.48
N LEU A 125 -1.97 -6.93 4.03
CA LEU A 125 -0.63 -7.30 4.51
C LEU A 125 -0.50 -7.11 6.01
N LEU A 126 -0.95 -5.95 6.52
CA LEU A 126 -0.92 -5.62 7.92
C LEU A 126 -1.83 -6.51 8.74
N ARG A 127 -2.93 -7.05 8.22
CA ARG A 127 -3.79 -8.01 8.94
C ARG A 127 -3.18 -9.41 8.94
N THR A 128 -2.76 -9.91 7.79
CA THR A 128 -2.35 -11.31 7.61
C THR A 128 -1.04 -11.67 8.32
N THR A 129 -0.06 -10.77 8.37
CA THR A 129 1.28 -11.12 8.92
C THR A 129 1.67 -10.27 10.11
N LYS A 130 2.67 -10.73 10.86
CA LYS A 130 3.38 -9.82 11.78
C LYS A 130 4.15 -8.79 10.95
N LEU A 131 4.34 -7.60 11.53
CA LEU A 131 5.18 -6.59 10.91
C LEU A 131 6.59 -7.18 10.69
N PRO A 132 7.08 -7.28 9.45
CA PRO A 132 8.41 -7.83 9.21
C PRO A 132 9.44 -6.92 9.89
N HIS A 133 10.15 -7.43 10.90
CA HIS A 133 11.19 -6.67 11.60
C HIS A 133 12.29 -6.17 10.66
N GLU A 134 12.48 -6.87 9.54
CA GLU A 134 13.47 -6.53 8.51
C GLU A 134 12.94 -5.61 7.41
N LEU A 135 11.69 -5.17 7.48
CA LEU A 135 11.15 -4.21 6.51
C LEU A 135 12.01 -2.95 6.54
N GLY A 136 12.62 -2.59 5.43
CA GLY A 136 13.58 -1.48 5.37
C GLY A 136 15.02 -1.77 5.78
N LEU A 137 15.32 -2.92 6.39
CA LEU A 137 16.71 -3.33 6.69
C LEU A 137 17.48 -3.78 5.44
N ALA A 138 16.77 -4.31 4.43
CA ALA A 138 17.35 -4.92 3.24
C ALA A 138 18.23 -3.96 2.41
N ARG A 139 18.10 -2.64 2.57
CA ARG A 139 19.07 -1.66 2.05
C ARG A 139 20.05 -1.26 3.15
N ARG A 140 21.19 -1.97 3.17
CA ARG A 140 22.40 -1.75 3.99
C ARG A 140 22.57 -0.28 4.43
N GLY A 141 22.10 0.04 5.65
CA GLY A 141 22.49 1.23 6.40
C GLY A 141 21.77 2.56 6.09
N GLN A 142 20.65 2.58 5.35
CA GLN A 142 19.99 3.86 4.97
C GLN A 142 18.55 4.07 5.46
N LYS A 143 17.82 3.03 5.88
CA LYS A 143 16.41 3.12 6.31
C LYS A 143 16.22 2.59 7.74
N PRO A 144 15.46 3.29 8.61
CA PRO A 144 15.04 2.71 9.88
C PRO A 144 14.25 1.40 9.62
N PRO A 145 14.42 0.33 10.39
CA PRO A 145 13.56 -0.83 10.28
C PRO A 145 12.09 -0.49 10.55
N GLY A 146 11.18 -1.24 9.92
CA GLY A 146 9.76 -1.28 10.26
C GLY A 146 8.84 -0.48 9.33
N ILE A 147 7.57 -0.41 9.73
CA ILE A 147 6.44 0.09 8.93
C ILE A 147 6.38 1.62 8.76
N HIS A 148 7.27 2.34 9.44
CA HIS A 148 7.24 3.80 9.58
C HIS A 148 7.00 4.59 8.27
N LEU A 149 7.55 4.17 7.13
CA LEU A 149 7.37 4.90 5.86
C LEU A 149 6.00 4.67 5.23
N HIS A 150 5.43 3.49 5.40
CA HIS A 150 4.04 3.23 4.99
C HIS A 150 3.10 4.08 5.85
N MET A 151 3.41 4.21 7.15
CA MET A 151 2.66 5.09 8.04
C MET A 151 2.87 6.57 7.74
N GLU A 152 4.05 6.98 7.31
CA GLU A 152 4.31 8.36 6.85
C GLU A 152 3.50 8.68 5.59
N TYR A 153 3.45 7.76 4.62
CA TYR A 153 2.60 7.88 3.44
C TYR A 153 1.12 8.03 3.83
N VAL A 154 0.57 7.12 4.64
CA VAL A 154 -0.84 7.17 5.06
C VAL A 154 -1.16 8.44 5.86
N SER A 155 -0.30 8.82 6.81
CA SER A 155 -0.52 9.99 7.66
C SER A 155 -0.32 11.32 6.93
N LYS A 156 0.89 11.55 6.40
CA LYS A 156 1.33 12.86 5.90
C LYS A 156 0.91 13.11 4.48
N LEU A 157 0.83 12.06 3.66
CA LEU A 157 0.47 12.21 2.26
C LEU A 157 -1.02 12.04 2.04
N LEU A 158 -1.65 11.00 2.59
CA LEU A 158 -3.07 10.73 2.36
C LEU A 158 -3.98 11.52 3.30
N LEU A 159 -3.99 11.22 4.61
CA LEU A 159 -4.94 11.84 5.55
C LEU A 159 -4.78 13.35 5.67
N ARG A 160 -3.55 13.86 5.74
CA ARG A 160 -3.30 15.30 5.84
C ARG A 160 -3.86 16.09 4.65
N ASN A 161 -3.81 15.50 3.45
CA ASN A 161 -4.27 16.16 2.22
C ASN A 161 -5.71 15.79 1.84
N TRP A 162 -6.28 14.75 2.47
CA TRP A 162 -7.67 14.31 2.27
C TRP A 162 -8.72 15.43 2.30
N PRO A 163 -8.72 16.38 3.26
CA PRO A 163 -9.79 17.39 3.30
C PRO A 163 -9.64 18.44 2.19
N LYS A 164 -8.42 18.64 1.67
CA LYS A 164 -8.10 19.66 0.67
C LYS A 164 -8.28 19.16 -0.77
N ARG A 165 -8.38 17.84 -0.96
CA ARG A 165 -8.39 17.23 -2.29
C ARG A 165 -9.78 17.26 -2.92
N ASN A 166 -9.80 17.52 -4.22
CA ASN A 166 -10.99 17.55 -5.06
C ASN A 166 -11.21 16.17 -5.71
N PHE A 167 -11.88 15.27 -5.00
CA PHE A 167 -12.20 13.94 -5.52
C PHE A 167 -13.34 14.04 -6.55
N ASP A 168 -13.21 13.29 -7.65
CA ASP A 168 -14.28 13.18 -8.64
C ASP A 168 -15.47 12.36 -8.09
N ASP A 169 -15.16 11.30 -7.35
CA ASP A 169 -16.13 10.43 -6.68
C ASP A 169 -16.07 10.60 -5.16
N PHE A 170 -17.22 10.94 -4.57
CA PHE A 170 -17.36 11.09 -3.12
C PHE A 170 -17.24 9.75 -2.39
N HIS A 171 -17.64 8.63 -3.02
CA HIS A 171 -17.47 7.31 -2.44
C HIS A 171 -15.97 6.99 -2.29
N GLU A 172 -15.18 7.15 -3.35
CA GLU A 172 -13.72 6.96 -3.31
C GLU A 172 -13.05 7.83 -2.22
N LYS A 173 -13.52 9.06 -2.02
CA LYS A 173 -13.02 9.96 -0.96
C LYS A 173 -13.17 9.34 0.44
N TRP A 174 -14.33 8.78 0.75
CA TRP A 174 -14.60 8.20 2.08
C TRP A 174 -14.02 6.80 2.21
N GLU A 175 -14.00 6.03 1.13
CA GLU A 175 -13.31 4.74 1.06
C GLU A 175 -11.84 4.91 1.42
N LEU A 176 -11.15 5.89 0.83
CA LEU A 176 -9.75 6.17 1.16
C LEU A 176 -9.55 6.57 2.63
N ALA A 177 -10.42 7.41 3.17
CA ALA A 177 -10.35 7.81 4.57
C ALA A 177 -10.56 6.61 5.52
N GLY A 178 -11.56 5.77 5.23
CA GLY A 178 -11.84 4.55 5.97
C GLY A 178 -10.65 3.60 5.98
N LEU A 179 -10.05 3.35 4.81
CA LEU A 179 -8.84 2.51 4.71
C LEU A 179 -7.66 3.08 5.49
N CYS A 180 -7.46 4.40 5.46
CA CYS A 180 -6.39 5.03 6.24
C CYS A 180 -6.59 4.79 7.74
N LEU A 181 -7.81 5.01 8.25
CA LEU A 181 -8.15 4.80 9.66
C LEU A 181 -8.03 3.33 10.06
N GLU A 182 -8.46 2.41 9.19
CA GLU A 182 -8.31 0.97 9.39
C GLU A 182 -6.83 0.57 9.53
N ILE A 183 -5.95 1.12 8.68
CA ILE A 183 -4.51 0.87 8.77
C ILE A 183 -3.95 1.34 10.11
N PHE A 184 -4.38 2.51 10.61
CA PHE A 184 -3.97 2.97 11.94
C PHE A 184 -4.46 2.03 13.04
N GLU A 185 -5.72 1.62 13.00
CA GLU A 185 -6.29 0.67 13.96
C GLU A 185 -5.48 -0.63 14.00
N ILE A 186 -5.23 -1.26 12.84
CA ILE A 186 -4.45 -2.50 12.76
C ILE A 186 -3.05 -2.34 13.35
N VAL A 187 -2.38 -1.22 13.04
CA VAL A 187 -1.02 -0.97 13.57
C VAL A 187 -1.06 -0.77 15.08
N LEU A 188 -2.03 -0.01 15.60
CA LEU A 188 -2.19 0.20 17.05
C LEU A 188 -2.51 -1.10 17.79
N GLU A 189 -3.29 -2.01 17.19
CA GLU A 189 -3.57 -3.33 17.74
C GLU A 189 -2.34 -4.25 17.78
N LYS A 190 -1.46 -4.12 16.78
CA LYS A 190 -0.27 -4.98 16.62
C LYS A 190 0.95 -4.46 17.39
N GLU A 191 1.03 -3.17 17.63
CA GLU A 191 2.09 -2.57 18.44
C GLU A 191 1.86 -2.89 19.92
N ASN A 192 2.88 -3.46 20.57
CA ASN A 192 2.84 -3.64 22.01
C ASN A 192 3.05 -2.26 22.67
N PRO A 193 2.10 -1.73 23.46
CA PRO A 193 2.22 -0.41 24.08
C PRO A 193 3.46 -0.26 24.99
N LEU A 194 4.07 -1.38 25.42
CA LEU A 194 5.30 -1.40 26.21
C LEU A 194 6.60 -1.37 25.38
N GLU A 195 6.52 -1.65 24.07
CA GLU A 195 7.67 -1.64 23.15
C GLU A 195 7.69 -0.43 22.23
N PHE A 196 6.71 0.47 22.35
CA PHE A 196 6.65 1.72 21.60
C PHE A 196 7.91 2.54 21.85
N ARG A 197 8.86 2.46 20.92
CA ARG A 197 10.05 3.32 20.94
C ARG A 197 9.62 4.68 20.41
N PRO A 198 9.65 5.75 21.24
CA PRO A 198 9.42 7.09 20.72
C PRO A 198 10.45 7.35 19.62
N MET A 199 9.96 7.77 18.44
CA MET A 199 10.82 8.16 17.32
C MET A 199 11.89 9.16 17.80
N PRO A 200 13.12 9.10 17.26
CA PRO A 200 14.11 10.14 17.49
C PRO A 200 13.51 11.50 17.15
N SER A 201 13.60 12.42 18.12
CA SER A 201 13.01 13.77 18.20
C SER A 201 13.21 14.74 17.02
N THR A 202 13.75 14.31 15.89
CA THR A 202 13.79 15.07 14.63
C THR A 202 12.50 14.95 13.81
N ILE A 203 11.58 14.04 14.17
CA ILE A 203 10.26 13.88 13.52
C ILE A 203 9.13 14.01 14.57
N ASN A 204 8.98 15.22 15.12
CA ASN A 204 8.02 15.55 16.20
C ASN A 204 6.51 15.47 15.84
N ASN A 205 6.11 14.80 14.76
CA ASN A 205 4.72 14.84 14.30
C ASN A 205 3.92 13.55 14.49
N PHE A 206 4.54 12.43 14.85
CA PHE A 206 3.81 11.15 14.99
C PHE A 206 3.23 10.94 16.40
N GLY A 207 3.98 11.28 17.45
CA GLY A 207 3.50 11.20 18.84
C GLY A 207 2.34 12.17 19.16
N TYR A 208 2.28 13.31 18.47
CA TYR A 208 1.16 14.25 18.58
C TYR A 208 -0.09 13.75 17.83
N PHE A 209 0.03 12.89 16.83
CA PHE A 209 -1.10 12.49 15.99
C PHE A 209 -2.04 11.48 16.66
N ILE A 210 -1.50 10.58 17.51
CA ILE A 210 -2.34 9.72 18.37
C ILE A 210 -3.15 10.58 19.35
N PHE A 211 -2.60 11.73 19.77
CA PHE A 211 -3.31 12.67 20.65
C PHE A 211 -4.37 13.52 19.92
N ILE A 212 -4.17 13.82 18.63
CA ILE A 212 -5.06 14.72 17.85
C ILE A 212 -6.22 13.98 17.19
N ILE A 213 -6.17 12.65 16.99
CA ILE A 213 -7.33 11.90 16.48
C ILE A 213 -8.44 11.77 17.54
N PHE A 214 -8.13 11.98 18.83
CA PHE A 214 -9.07 11.84 19.95
C PHE A 214 -9.45 13.16 20.67
N PHE A 215 -8.99 14.34 20.21
CA PHE A 215 -9.37 15.65 20.77
C PHE A 215 -9.54 16.74 19.71
#